data_AF-A0AB38HTE7-F1
#
_entry.id   AF-A0AB38HTE7-F1
#
_cell.length_a   1.000
_cell.length_b   1.000
_cell.length_c   1.000
_cell.angle_alpha   90.00
_cell.angle_beta   90.00
_cell.angle_gamma   90.00
#
_symmetry.space_group_name_H-M   'P 1'
#
loop_
_entity.id
_entity.type
_entity.pdbx_description
1 polymer ?
#
loop_
_entity_poly.entity_id
_entity_poly.type
_entity_poly.pdbx_seq_one_letter_code
_entity_poly.pdbx_strand_id
1 'polypeptide(L)'
;MTKKKEDTPFSIEEIALRRTASEIRSINDVILKNYVNAAESFGMLCAVDPALVDAHLMAHAGLAREDIERLRKLYAAIAGPLKEHMMLLLNSGISINAIDALADAHEDVQVSAVKMLDASKVLRIDEIAVLSELREVKAKPDWMRWEKHRSSTLESLAQPAVKIKIASLESKARVVVDGLYRFDEYWSDGSFEHDQHLYKDCHRILVSDASQALREFENVVGTGESLVELRTEDANYLAASYFALRQVSEGNFGYGYGFSLQRDVGVGGLSLADALSQLVPFDDYNSSAPKKAAPLKVLELCAGSGGMALGLQAAGFQHIALYDKGLSGILCGGPVH
;
A
#
# COMPACT_ATOMS: atom_id res chain seq x y z
N MET A 1 0.22 72.22 -7.42
CA MET A 1 0.29 71.86 -5.98
C MET A 1 0.39 70.35 -5.88
N THR A 2 1.60 69.81 -5.93
CA THR A 2 1.88 68.38 -5.78
C THR A 2 1.92 68.05 -4.30
N LYS A 3 0.92 67.31 -3.82
CA LYS A 3 0.90 66.76 -2.45
C LYS A 3 2.10 65.82 -2.31
N LYS A 4 3.11 66.22 -1.54
CA LYS A 4 4.10 65.30 -0.96
C LYS A 4 3.32 64.25 -0.19
N LYS A 5 3.45 62.97 -0.58
CA LYS A 5 3.15 61.86 0.33
C LYS A 5 4.10 62.02 1.51
N GLU A 6 3.55 62.34 2.68
CA GLU A 6 4.28 62.25 3.93
C GLU A 6 4.58 60.77 4.18
N ASP A 7 5.86 60.41 4.04
CA ASP A 7 6.37 59.09 4.44
C ASP A 7 6.09 58.93 5.94
N THR A 8 5.13 58.06 6.26
CA THR A 8 4.88 57.64 7.63
C THR A 8 6.14 56.93 8.11
N PRO A 9 6.79 57.37 9.20
CA PRO A 9 8.02 56.75 9.65
C PRO A 9 7.76 55.27 9.96
N PHE A 10 8.59 54.40 9.41
CA PHE A 10 8.52 52.95 9.62
C PHE A 10 8.46 52.64 11.12
N SER A 11 7.65 51.66 11.50
CA SER A 11 7.61 51.21 12.90
C SER A 11 8.99 50.66 13.30
N ILE A 12 9.30 50.69 14.61
CA ILE A 12 10.55 50.11 15.13
C ILE A 12 10.70 48.64 14.70
N GLU A 13 9.58 47.90 14.67
CA GLU A 13 9.51 46.52 14.20
C GLU A 13 9.84 46.39 12.70
N GLU A 14 9.30 47.26 11.86
CA GLU A 14 9.57 47.23 10.41
C GLU A 14 11.03 47.62 10.10
N ILE A 15 11.60 48.56 10.85
CA ILE A 15 13.03 48.91 10.76
C ILE A 15 13.89 47.71 11.15
N ALA A 16 13.55 47.02 12.23
CA ALA A 16 14.27 45.82 12.67
C ALA A 16 14.19 44.69 11.63
N LEU A 17 12.99 44.40 11.11
CA LEU A 17 12.79 43.37 10.09
C LEU A 17 13.60 43.66 8.81
N ARG A 18 13.56 44.90 8.32
CA ARG A 18 14.32 45.30 7.12
C ARG A 18 15.83 45.21 7.35
N ARG A 19 16.31 45.63 8.52
CA ARG A 19 17.72 45.54 8.88
C ARG A 19 18.18 44.08 8.91
N THR A 20 17.46 43.22 9.62
CA THR A 20 17.78 41.78 9.69
C THR A 20 17.73 41.12 8.31
N ALA A 21 16.73 41.44 7.49
CA ALA A 21 16.63 40.92 6.12
C ALA A 21 17.82 41.35 5.25
N SER A 22 18.25 42.61 5.38
CA SER A 22 19.43 43.14 4.70
C SER A 22 20.72 42.46 5.16
N GLU A 23 20.88 42.23 6.46
CA GLU A 23 22.03 41.54 7.03
C GLU A 23 22.08 40.07 6.56
N ILE A 24 20.97 39.34 6.62
CA ILE A 24 20.87 37.96 6.12
C ILE A 24 21.15 37.89 4.62
N ARG A 25 20.64 38.84 3.83
CA ARG A 25 20.90 38.90 2.39
C ARG A 25 22.39 39.05 2.10
N SER A 26 23.07 39.99 2.77
CA SER A 26 24.51 40.20 2.62
C SER A 26 25.31 38.93 2.95
N ILE A 27 24.93 38.23 4.02
CA ILE A 27 25.56 36.95 4.40
C ILE A 27 25.33 35.90 3.31
N ASN A 28 24.10 35.76 2.82
CA ASN A 28 23.76 34.81 1.77
C ASN A 28 24.50 35.09 0.46
N ASP A 29 24.67 36.37 0.09
CA ASP A 29 25.42 36.75 -1.11
C ASP A 29 26.89 36.29 -1.02
N VAL A 30 27.50 36.40 0.17
CA VAL A 30 28.86 35.89 0.42
C VAL A 30 28.91 34.36 0.36
N ILE A 31 27.96 33.67 1.00
CA ILE A 31 27.90 32.20 0.98
C ILE A 31 27.72 31.69 -0.45
N LEU A 32 26.77 32.25 -1.21
CA LEU A 32 26.49 31.87 -2.58
C LEU A 32 27.72 32.07 -3.47
N LYS A 33 28.41 33.21 -3.35
CA LYS A 33 29.63 33.47 -4.11
C LYS A 33 30.73 32.45 -3.79
N ASN A 34 30.93 32.12 -2.52
CA ASN A 34 31.90 31.09 -2.13
C ASN A 34 31.49 29.70 -2.62
N TYR A 35 30.20 29.38 -2.61
CA TYR A 35 29.66 28.12 -3.12
C TYR A 35 29.89 27.97 -4.63
N VAL A 36 29.63 29.03 -5.41
CA VAL A 36 29.94 29.08 -6.84
C VAL A 36 31.44 28.94 -7.11
N ASN A 37 32.30 29.66 -6.36
CA ASN A 37 33.75 29.52 -6.50
C ASN A 37 34.24 28.09 -6.18
N ALA A 38 33.61 27.43 -5.20
CA ALA A 38 33.91 26.03 -4.88
C ALA A 38 33.55 25.10 -6.06
N ALA A 39 32.41 25.33 -6.70
CA ALA A 39 32.04 24.61 -7.92
C ALA A 39 33.01 24.91 -9.08
N GLU A 40 33.39 26.17 -9.31
CA GLU A 40 34.38 26.53 -10.36
C GLU A 40 35.72 25.81 -10.21
N SER A 41 36.12 25.49 -8.97
CA SER A 41 37.35 24.73 -8.70
C SER A 41 37.33 23.31 -9.29
N PHE A 42 36.14 22.75 -9.57
CA PHE A 42 36.01 21.46 -10.27
C PHE A 42 36.49 21.51 -11.72
N GLY A 43 36.62 22.70 -12.32
CA GLY A 43 37.15 22.84 -13.68
C GLY A 43 38.59 22.35 -13.83
N MET A 44 39.37 22.39 -12.76
CA MET A 44 40.74 21.85 -12.73
C MET A 44 40.77 20.31 -12.71
N LEU A 45 39.62 19.67 -12.43
CA LEU A 45 39.48 18.24 -12.21
C LEU A 45 38.86 17.50 -13.40
N CYS A 46 38.45 18.22 -14.47
CA CYS A 46 37.76 17.62 -15.63
C CYS A 46 38.57 16.54 -16.36
N ALA A 47 39.90 16.58 -16.28
CA ALA A 47 40.80 15.61 -16.93
C ALA A 47 41.17 14.42 -16.01
N VAL A 48 40.70 14.42 -14.76
CA VAL A 48 40.99 13.37 -13.77
C VAL A 48 39.80 12.41 -13.71
N ASP A 49 40.09 11.12 -13.51
CA ASP A 49 39.05 10.11 -13.33
C ASP A 49 38.09 10.50 -12.18
N PRO A 50 36.76 10.61 -12.44
CA PRO A 50 35.78 10.99 -11.43
C PRO A 50 35.82 10.15 -10.15
N ALA A 51 36.12 8.85 -10.25
CA ALA A 51 36.19 7.97 -9.08
C ALA A 51 37.37 8.34 -8.15
N LEU A 52 38.51 8.73 -8.73
CA LEU A 52 39.67 9.21 -7.97
C LEU A 52 39.40 10.59 -7.36
N VAL A 53 38.71 11.48 -8.09
CA VAL A 53 38.29 12.78 -7.58
C VAL A 53 37.37 12.62 -6.37
N ASP A 54 36.35 11.77 -6.47
CA ASP A 54 35.42 11.48 -5.37
C ASP A 54 36.16 11.00 -4.13
N ALA A 55 36.99 9.95 -4.27
CA ALA A 55 37.74 9.40 -3.15
C ALA A 55 38.69 10.43 -2.51
N HIS A 56 39.36 11.26 -3.31
CA HIS A 56 40.29 12.27 -2.80
C HIS A 56 39.56 13.41 -2.06
N LEU A 57 38.46 13.92 -2.62
CA LEU A 57 37.67 14.98 -1.98
C LEU A 57 36.98 14.49 -0.70
N MET A 58 36.49 13.24 -0.68
CA MET A 58 35.95 12.64 0.54
C MET A 58 37.03 12.51 1.63
N ALA A 59 38.23 12.03 1.28
CA ALA A 59 39.29 11.77 2.24
C ALA A 59 40.00 13.04 2.76
N HIS A 60 40.18 14.05 1.90
CA HIS A 60 41.02 15.22 2.21
C HIS A 60 40.24 16.53 2.34
N ALA A 61 39.08 16.67 1.70
CA ALA A 61 38.23 17.85 1.82
C ALA A 61 37.04 17.63 2.76
N GLY A 62 36.79 16.40 3.23
CA GLY A 62 35.71 16.07 4.16
C GLY A 62 34.31 16.24 3.56
N LEU A 63 34.19 16.21 2.22
CA LEU A 63 32.91 16.34 1.53
C LEU A 63 32.16 15.00 1.50
N ALA A 64 30.84 15.05 1.69
CA ALA A 64 29.98 13.91 1.40
C ALA A 64 29.86 13.69 -0.12
N ARG A 65 29.49 12.47 -0.54
CA ARG A 65 29.36 12.15 -1.96
C ARG A 65 28.30 13.02 -2.65
N GLU A 66 27.23 13.32 -1.93
CA GLU A 66 26.12 14.15 -2.38
C GLU A 66 26.57 15.60 -2.62
N ASP A 67 27.44 16.13 -1.77
CA ASP A 67 27.99 17.49 -1.92
C ASP A 67 28.94 17.58 -3.11
N ILE A 68 29.74 16.53 -3.35
CA ILE A 68 30.61 16.44 -4.53
C ILE A 68 29.78 16.40 -5.81
N GLU A 69 28.68 15.63 -5.82
CA GLU A 69 27.76 15.56 -6.96
C GLU A 69 27.09 16.92 -7.22
N ARG A 70 26.62 17.62 -6.19
CA ARG A 70 26.03 18.97 -6.32
C ARG A 70 27.00 19.96 -6.92
N LEU A 71 28.21 20.07 -6.37
CA LEU A 71 29.24 20.99 -6.88
C LEU A 71 29.65 20.67 -8.32
N ARG A 72 29.74 19.37 -8.68
CA ARG A 72 30.02 18.94 -10.04
C ARG A 72 28.92 19.33 -11.03
N LYS A 73 27.66 19.12 -10.67
CA LYS A 73 26.52 19.50 -11.52
C LYS A 73 26.41 21.00 -11.67
N LEU A 74 26.60 21.74 -10.57
CA LEU A 74 26.68 23.18 -10.61
C LEU A 74 27.80 23.62 -11.55
N TYR A 75 29.02 23.09 -11.41
CA TYR A 75 30.12 23.38 -12.34
C TYR A 75 29.73 23.13 -13.80
N ALA A 76 29.11 22.00 -14.12
CA ALA A 76 28.67 21.69 -15.48
C ALA A 76 27.67 22.75 -16.02
N ALA A 77 26.72 23.17 -15.20
CA ALA A 77 25.76 24.23 -15.55
C ALA A 77 26.46 25.58 -15.76
N ILE A 78 27.43 25.94 -14.89
CA ILE A 78 28.21 27.18 -14.96
C ILE A 78 29.17 27.19 -16.15
N ALA A 79 29.78 26.06 -16.49
CA ALA A 79 30.67 25.93 -17.64
C ALA A 79 29.90 25.89 -18.97
N GLY A 80 28.62 25.51 -18.93
CA GLY A 80 27.73 25.41 -20.08
C GLY A 80 26.65 26.50 -20.10
N PRO A 81 25.35 26.17 -20.00
CA PRO A 81 24.26 27.12 -20.30
C PRO A 81 24.20 28.38 -19.43
N LEU A 82 24.75 28.35 -18.22
CA LEU A 82 24.69 29.48 -17.28
C LEU A 82 25.91 30.40 -17.35
N LYS A 83 26.93 30.07 -18.15
CA LYS A 83 28.23 30.75 -18.16
C LYS A 83 28.14 32.26 -18.32
N GLU A 84 27.38 32.71 -19.33
CA GLU A 84 27.26 34.14 -19.66
C GLU A 84 26.34 34.90 -18.68
N HIS A 85 25.56 34.18 -17.87
CA HIS A 85 24.53 34.74 -16.99
C HIS A 85 24.88 34.64 -15.50
N MET A 86 26.11 34.19 -15.17
CA MET A 86 26.51 33.94 -13.79
C MET A 86 26.49 35.20 -12.91
N MET A 87 26.96 36.32 -13.45
CA MET A 87 26.89 37.60 -12.74
C MET A 87 25.45 38.03 -12.46
N LEU A 88 24.53 37.70 -13.36
CA LEU A 88 23.13 38.03 -13.22
C LEU A 88 22.44 37.15 -12.16
N LEU A 89 22.76 35.85 -12.16
CA LEU A 89 22.33 34.89 -11.13
C LEU A 89 22.83 35.28 -9.73
N LEU A 90 24.12 35.61 -9.60
CA LEU A 90 24.70 36.02 -8.31
C LEU A 90 24.08 37.32 -7.80
N ASN A 91 23.73 38.26 -8.69
CA ASN A 91 23.12 39.53 -8.31
C ASN A 91 21.60 39.44 -8.08
N SER A 92 20.94 38.34 -8.47
CA SER A 92 19.49 38.20 -8.32
C SER A 92 19.05 37.84 -6.90
N GLY A 93 19.98 37.50 -5.99
CA GLY A 93 19.67 37.02 -4.65
C GLY A 93 19.06 35.61 -4.64
N ILE A 94 19.45 34.76 -5.60
CA ILE A 94 19.04 33.36 -5.67
C ILE A 94 19.56 32.60 -4.43
N SER A 95 18.78 31.65 -3.90
CA SER A 95 19.25 30.80 -2.80
C SER A 95 20.09 29.64 -3.34
N ILE A 96 20.93 29.04 -2.47
CA ILE A 96 21.74 27.86 -2.82
C ILE A 96 20.83 26.70 -3.30
N ASN A 97 19.73 26.45 -2.59
CA ASN A 97 18.80 25.39 -3.02
C ASN A 97 18.19 25.66 -4.40
N ALA A 98 17.96 26.93 -4.75
CA ALA A 98 17.47 27.29 -6.08
C ALA A 98 18.57 27.19 -7.15
N ILE A 99 19.83 27.51 -6.83
CA ILE A 99 20.94 27.33 -7.80
C ILE A 99 21.24 25.85 -8.05
N ASP A 100 21.16 25.00 -7.01
CA ASP A 100 21.28 23.55 -7.13
C ASP A 100 20.14 22.97 -7.96
N ALA A 101 18.88 23.35 -7.66
CA ALA A 101 17.72 22.92 -8.43
C ALA A 101 17.80 23.36 -9.90
N LEU A 102 18.35 24.55 -10.17
CA LEU A 102 18.59 25.04 -11.52
C LEU A 102 19.68 24.22 -12.23
N ALA A 103 20.77 23.89 -11.55
CA ALA A 103 21.86 23.10 -12.09
C ALA A 103 21.45 21.64 -12.39
N ASP A 104 20.58 21.06 -11.55
CA ASP A 104 19.97 19.74 -11.76
C ASP A 104 18.94 19.74 -12.91
N ALA A 105 18.33 20.88 -13.22
CA ALA A 105 17.31 20.98 -14.25
C ALA A 105 17.88 20.84 -15.66
N HIS A 106 17.04 20.42 -16.61
CA HIS A 106 17.43 20.29 -18.01
C HIS A 106 17.85 21.63 -18.64
N GLU A 107 18.73 21.63 -19.65
CA GLU A 107 19.24 22.85 -20.31
C GLU A 107 18.13 23.81 -20.77
N ASP A 108 17.05 23.31 -21.38
CA ASP A 108 15.87 24.15 -21.73
C ASP A 108 15.26 24.91 -20.54
N VAL A 109 15.24 24.29 -19.36
CA VAL A 109 14.77 24.91 -18.11
C VAL A 109 15.77 25.95 -17.64
N GLN A 110 17.07 25.65 -17.71
CA GLN A 110 18.14 26.59 -17.38
C GLN A 110 18.06 27.86 -18.24
N VAL A 111 17.91 27.71 -19.56
CA VAL A 111 17.73 28.81 -20.52
C VAL A 111 16.44 29.59 -20.24
N SER A 112 15.35 28.91 -19.89
CA SER A 112 14.08 29.57 -19.57
C SER A 112 14.14 30.35 -18.26
N ALA A 113 14.84 29.84 -17.26
CA ALA A 113 15.06 30.50 -15.97
C ALA A 113 15.93 31.75 -16.12
N VAL A 114 16.98 31.70 -16.96
CA VAL A 114 17.78 32.88 -17.32
C VAL A 114 16.91 33.98 -17.93
N LYS A 115 16.01 33.65 -18.87
CA LYS A 115 15.07 34.63 -19.45
C LYS A 115 14.14 35.25 -18.39
N MET A 116 13.76 34.51 -17.35
CA MET A 116 12.97 35.06 -16.23
C MET A 116 13.79 36.05 -15.40
N LEU A 117 15.07 35.75 -15.17
CA LEU A 117 15.97 36.63 -14.45
C LEU A 117 16.27 37.92 -15.25
N ASP A 118 16.44 37.84 -16.56
CA ASP A 118 16.56 39.01 -17.46
C ASP A 118 15.32 39.92 -17.36
N ALA A 119 14.13 39.32 -17.15
CA ALA A 119 12.89 40.04 -16.89
C ALA A 119 12.76 40.57 -15.45
N SER A 120 13.85 40.57 -14.67
CA SER A 120 13.91 41.01 -13.26
C SER A 120 12.97 40.24 -12.31
N LYS A 121 12.61 39.00 -12.64
CA LYS A 121 11.83 38.14 -11.74
C LYS A 121 12.76 37.43 -10.76
N VAL A 122 12.29 37.27 -9.53
CA VAL A 122 13.00 36.48 -8.50
C VAL A 122 12.88 35.00 -8.87
N LEU A 123 14.02 34.34 -9.07
CA LEU A 123 14.05 32.90 -9.34
C LEU A 123 14.10 32.14 -8.01
N ARG A 124 12.98 31.51 -7.67
CA ARG A 124 12.85 30.63 -6.51
C ARG A 124 12.77 29.16 -6.96
N ILE A 125 12.93 28.24 -6.00
CA ILE A 125 12.88 26.81 -6.27
C ILE A 125 11.53 26.33 -6.84
N ASP A 126 10.42 26.93 -6.41
CA ASP A 126 9.07 26.68 -6.93
C ASP A 126 8.95 27.06 -8.41
N GLU A 127 9.55 28.18 -8.82
CA GLU A 127 9.54 28.62 -10.22
C GLU A 127 10.34 27.66 -11.13
N ILE A 128 11.47 27.13 -10.64
CA ILE A 128 12.28 26.14 -11.37
C ILE A 128 11.51 24.81 -11.51
N ALA A 129 10.78 24.40 -10.47
CA ALA A 129 9.93 23.22 -10.52
C ALA A 129 8.80 23.37 -11.55
N VAL A 130 8.14 24.53 -11.59
CA VAL A 130 7.10 24.85 -12.58
C VAL A 130 7.66 24.80 -14.00
N LEU A 131 8.85 25.37 -14.26
CA LEU A 131 9.48 25.30 -15.57
C LEU A 131 9.83 23.86 -15.98
N SER A 132 10.27 23.05 -15.02
CA SER A 132 10.59 21.64 -15.24
C SER A 132 9.34 20.82 -15.58
N GLU A 133 8.25 21.04 -14.85
CA GLU A 133 6.95 20.41 -15.13
C GLU A 133 6.40 20.84 -16.50
N LEU A 134 6.46 22.14 -16.84
CA LEU A 134 6.04 22.65 -18.13
C LEU A 134 6.83 22.02 -19.28
N ARG A 135 8.12 21.76 -19.08
CA ARG A 135 8.95 21.04 -20.05
C ARG A 135 8.50 19.60 -20.20
N GLU A 136 8.33 18.86 -19.11
CA GLU A 136 7.83 17.47 -19.19
C GLU A 136 6.46 17.38 -19.87
N VAL A 137 5.60 18.36 -19.57
CA VAL A 137 4.29 18.56 -20.18
C VAL A 137 4.41 18.71 -21.70
N LYS A 138 5.34 19.54 -22.18
CA LYS A 138 5.58 19.74 -23.62
C LYS A 138 6.31 18.57 -24.29
N ALA A 139 7.13 17.84 -23.55
CA ALA A 139 7.89 16.70 -24.07
C ALA A 139 7.02 15.44 -24.28
N LYS A 140 5.90 15.31 -23.57
CA LYS A 140 4.95 14.21 -23.76
C LYS A 140 3.97 14.53 -24.90
N PRO A 141 3.83 13.66 -25.90
CA PRO A 141 2.82 13.81 -26.95
C PRO A 141 1.39 13.94 -26.40
N ASP A 142 0.59 14.83 -26.97
CA ASP A 142 -0.80 15.08 -26.54
C ASP A 142 -1.67 13.81 -26.51
N TRP A 143 -1.40 12.84 -27.39
CA TRP A 143 -2.14 11.58 -27.45
C TRP A 143 -2.03 10.76 -26.16
N MET A 144 -0.91 10.83 -25.41
CA MET A 144 -0.78 10.12 -24.13
C MET A 144 -1.73 10.67 -23.08
N ARG A 145 -2.00 11.98 -23.11
CA ARG A 145 -2.97 12.63 -22.20
C ARG A 145 -4.37 12.23 -22.57
N TRP A 146 -4.68 12.26 -23.87
CA TRP A 146 -5.98 11.83 -24.37
C TRP A 146 -6.23 10.36 -24.05
N GLU A 147 -5.23 9.50 -24.18
CA GLU A 147 -5.35 8.08 -23.84
C GLU A 147 -5.57 7.87 -22.35
N LYS A 148 -4.80 8.57 -21.49
CA LYS A 148 -5.01 8.54 -20.03
C LYS A 148 -6.41 9.02 -19.65
N HIS A 149 -6.87 10.11 -20.25
CA HIS A 149 -8.21 10.64 -20.02
C HIS A 149 -9.28 9.65 -20.49
N ARG A 150 -9.15 9.11 -21.71
CA ARG A 150 -10.05 8.11 -22.28
C ARG A 150 -10.15 6.86 -21.40
N SER A 151 -9.03 6.31 -20.95
CA SER A 151 -9.01 5.14 -20.04
C SER A 151 -9.74 5.43 -18.74
N SER A 152 -9.41 6.56 -18.10
CA SER A 152 -10.05 6.97 -16.84
C SER A 152 -11.57 7.20 -16.99
N THR A 153 -12.00 7.77 -18.12
CA THR A 153 -13.43 7.92 -18.44
C THR A 153 -14.10 6.56 -18.61
N LEU A 154 -13.49 5.62 -19.32
CA LEU A 154 -14.04 4.27 -19.49
C LEU A 154 -14.16 3.53 -18.16
N GLU A 155 -13.14 3.59 -17.30
CA GLU A 155 -13.18 3.01 -15.96
C GLU A 155 -14.32 3.61 -15.13
N SER A 156 -14.44 4.94 -15.11
CA SER A 156 -15.49 5.66 -14.39
C SER A 156 -16.90 5.26 -14.87
N LEU A 157 -17.10 5.15 -16.19
CA LEU A 157 -18.37 4.71 -16.77
C LEU A 157 -18.68 3.24 -16.50
N ALA A 158 -17.66 2.39 -16.33
CA ALA A 158 -17.82 0.97 -16.01
C ALA A 158 -18.11 0.70 -14.51
N GLN A 159 -17.69 1.60 -13.61
CA GLN A 159 -17.84 1.43 -12.15
C GLN A 159 -19.25 1.02 -11.70
N PRO A 160 -20.36 1.64 -12.16
CA PRO A 160 -21.70 1.22 -11.76
C PRO A 160 -22.03 -0.23 -12.16
N ALA A 161 -21.59 -0.66 -13.35
CA ALA A 161 -21.82 -2.02 -13.82
C ALA A 161 -21.02 -3.04 -13.01
N VAL A 162 -19.78 -2.70 -12.63
CA VAL A 162 -18.95 -3.54 -11.75
C VAL A 162 -19.60 -3.70 -10.38
N LYS A 163 -20.12 -2.62 -9.78
CA LYS A 163 -20.82 -2.68 -8.49
C LYS A 163 -22.04 -3.62 -8.51
N ILE A 164 -22.81 -3.59 -9.59
CA ILE A 164 -23.96 -4.50 -9.76
C ILE A 164 -23.50 -5.96 -9.82
N LYS A 165 -22.40 -6.25 -10.53
CA LYS A 165 -21.86 -7.61 -10.60
C LYS A 165 -21.31 -8.09 -9.25
N ILE A 166 -20.62 -7.22 -8.50
CA ILE A 166 -20.17 -7.52 -7.13
C ILE A 166 -21.36 -7.89 -6.25
N ALA A 167 -22.43 -7.08 -6.24
CA ALA A 167 -23.63 -7.39 -5.47
C ALA A 167 -24.30 -8.71 -5.89
N SER A 168 -24.24 -9.05 -7.18
CA SER A 168 -24.74 -10.35 -7.67
C SER A 168 -23.88 -11.52 -7.20
N LEU A 169 -22.55 -11.38 -7.24
CA LEU A 169 -21.62 -12.36 -6.70
C LEU A 169 -21.85 -12.58 -5.20
N GLU A 170 -21.96 -11.49 -4.43
CA GLU A 170 -22.23 -11.50 -2.99
C GLU A 170 -23.53 -12.26 -2.66
N SER A 171 -24.61 -11.97 -3.39
CA SER A 171 -25.89 -12.64 -3.21
C SER A 171 -25.80 -14.14 -3.51
N LYS A 172 -25.05 -14.55 -4.54
CA LYS A 172 -24.87 -15.97 -4.89
C LYS A 172 -23.96 -16.70 -3.90
N ALA A 173 -22.88 -16.07 -3.47
CA ALA A 173 -21.98 -16.61 -2.46
C ALA A 173 -22.72 -16.87 -1.15
N ARG A 174 -23.61 -15.96 -0.73
CA ARG A 174 -24.48 -16.14 0.44
C ARG A 174 -25.32 -17.41 0.36
N VAL A 175 -25.95 -17.68 -0.79
CA VAL A 175 -26.74 -18.91 -1.01
C VAL A 175 -25.87 -20.17 -0.84
N VAL A 176 -24.64 -20.15 -1.35
CA VAL A 176 -23.71 -21.28 -1.20
C VAL A 176 -23.28 -21.46 0.25
N VAL A 177 -22.95 -20.38 0.95
CA VAL A 177 -22.55 -20.40 2.37
C VAL A 177 -23.69 -20.94 3.24
N ASP A 178 -24.90 -20.43 3.09
CA ASP A 178 -26.08 -20.90 3.83
C ASP A 178 -26.36 -22.38 3.53
N GLY A 179 -26.21 -22.78 2.27
CA GLY A 179 -26.34 -24.17 1.84
C GLY A 179 -25.29 -25.07 2.47
N LEU A 180 -24.03 -24.63 2.57
CA LEU A 180 -22.94 -25.38 3.21
C LEU A 180 -23.17 -25.54 4.71
N TYR A 181 -23.62 -24.50 5.42
CA TYR A 181 -23.98 -24.60 6.83
C TYR A 181 -25.11 -25.60 7.06
N ARG A 182 -26.19 -25.50 6.27
CA ARG A 182 -27.31 -26.44 6.36
C ARG A 182 -26.89 -27.87 6.01
N PHE A 183 -25.98 -28.03 5.06
CA PHE A 183 -25.43 -29.33 4.70
C PHE A 183 -24.60 -29.92 5.85
N ASP A 184 -23.78 -29.12 6.53
CA ASP A 184 -23.01 -29.52 7.71
C ASP A 184 -23.91 -29.86 8.91
N GLU A 185 -25.04 -29.15 9.08
CA GLU A 185 -26.06 -29.49 10.08
C GLU A 185 -26.66 -30.87 9.82
N TYR A 186 -27.11 -31.15 8.58
CA TYR A 186 -27.65 -32.47 8.19
C TYR A 186 -26.63 -33.60 8.25
N TRP A 187 -25.35 -33.26 8.07
CA TRP A 187 -24.26 -34.19 8.24
C TRP A 187 -24.07 -34.53 9.73
N SER A 188 -24.10 -33.51 10.59
CA SER A 188 -23.83 -33.64 12.02
C SER A 188 -24.98 -34.30 12.80
N ASP A 189 -26.23 -34.12 12.37
CA ASP A 189 -27.41 -34.72 13.00
C ASP A 189 -27.76 -36.12 12.44
N GLY A 190 -27.01 -36.59 11.45
CA GLY A 190 -27.18 -37.89 10.80
C GLY A 190 -28.35 -37.99 9.82
N SER A 191 -28.96 -36.86 9.43
CA SER A 191 -30.07 -36.83 8.47
C SER A 191 -29.73 -37.53 7.16
N PHE A 192 -28.48 -37.40 6.68
CA PHE A 192 -28.04 -38.02 5.43
C PHE A 192 -27.88 -39.54 5.50
N GLU A 193 -27.68 -40.12 6.69
CA GLU A 193 -27.66 -41.58 6.83
C GLU A 193 -29.07 -42.17 6.75
N HIS A 194 -30.07 -41.40 7.18
CA HIS A 194 -31.48 -41.80 7.16
C HIS A 194 -32.13 -41.55 5.80
N ASP A 195 -31.69 -40.52 5.06
CA ASP A 195 -32.21 -40.16 3.75
C ASP A 195 -31.07 -39.87 2.73
N GLN A 196 -30.75 -40.88 1.93
CA GLN A 196 -29.74 -40.76 0.87
C GLN A 196 -30.23 -39.85 -0.29
N HIS A 197 -31.54 -39.71 -0.49
CA HIS A 197 -32.08 -38.81 -1.52
C HIS A 197 -31.89 -37.35 -1.11
N LEU A 198 -32.12 -37.03 0.17
CA LEU A 198 -31.83 -35.71 0.73
C LEU A 198 -30.37 -35.32 0.51
N TYR A 199 -29.41 -36.22 0.76
CA TYR A 199 -27.99 -35.97 0.48
C TYR A 199 -27.76 -35.61 -0.99
N LYS A 200 -28.27 -36.44 -1.91
CA LYS A 200 -28.08 -36.25 -3.36
C LYS A 200 -28.67 -34.94 -3.85
N ASP A 201 -29.85 -34.56 -3.33
CA ASP A 201 -30.51 -33.30 -3.70
C ASP A 201 -29.77 -32.09 -3.15
N CYS A 202 -29.40 -32.10 -1.86
CA CYS A 202 -28.61 -31.01 -1.27
C CYS A 202 -27.25 -30.85 -1.96
N HIS A 203 -26.57 -31.96 -2.25
CA HIS A 203 -25.27 -31.95 -2.94
C HIS A 203 -25.41 -31.37 -4.35
N ARG A 204 -26.38 -31.83 -5.14
CA ARG A 204 -26.66 -31.34 -6.49
C ARG A 204 -27.01 -29.85 -6.53
N ILE A 205 -27.80 -29.37 -5.57
CA ILE A 205 -28.18 -27.96 -5.46
C ILE A 205 -26.94 -27.10 -5.20
N LEU A 206 -26.13 -27.48 -4.20
CA LEU A 206 -24.89 -26.78 -3.86
C LEU A 206 -23.88 -26.75 -5.03
N VAL A 207 -23.72 -27.85 -5.74
CA VAL A 207 -22.88 -27.92 -6.95
C VAL A 207 -23.35 -26.90 -8.00
N SER A 208 -24.66 -26.83 -8.24
CA SER A 208 -25.25 -25.88 -9.19
C SER A 208 -25.04 -24.43 -8.76
N ASP A 209 -25.30 -24.11 -7.49
CA ASP A 209 -25.20 -22.75 -6.97
C ASP A 209 -23.74 -22.27 -6.93
N ALA A 210 -22.81 -23.14 -6.49
CA ALA A 210 -21.38 -22.85 -6.53
C ALA A 210 -20.87 -22.66 -7.96
N SER A 211 -21.34 -23.46 -8.93
CA SER A 211 -21.00 -23.28 -10.35
C SER A 211 -21.45 -21.92 -10.88
N GLN A 212 -22.60 -21.41 -10.41
CA GLN A 212 -23.09 -20.09 -10.81
C GLN A 212 -22.31 -18.96 -10.15
N ALA A 213 -21.96 -19.10 -8.86
CA ALA A 213 -21.15 -18.14 -8.14
C ALA A 213 -19.72 -18.07 -8.69
N LEU A 214 -19.11 -19.23 -9.03
CA LEU A 214 -17.77 -19.31 -9.60
C LEU A 214 -17.65 -18.54 -10.92
N ARG A 215 -18.63 -18.70 -11.82
CA ARG A 215 -18.65 -17.94 -13.08
C ARG A 215 -18.74 -16.43 -12.85
N GLU A 216 -19.51 -16.00 -11.85
CA GLU A 216 -19.61 -14.57 -11.54
C GLU A 216 -18.30 -14.05 -10.93
N PHE A 217 -17.66 -14.85 -10.08
CA PHE A 217 -16.35 -14.55 -9.51
C PHE A 217 -15.31 -14.35 -10.61
N GLU A 218 -15.19 -15.29 -11.56
CA GLU A 218 -14.24 -15.21 -12.67
C GLU A 218 -14.47 -13.98 -13.55
N ASN A 219 -15.73 -13.57 -13.72
CA ASN A 219 -16.10 -12.39 -14.51
C ASN A 219 -15.79 -11.05 -13.83
N VAL A 220 -15.69 -11.01 -12.50
CA VAL A 220 -15.51 -9.78 -11.71
C VAL A 220 -14.08 -9.65 -11.21
N VAL A 221 -13.53 -10.74 -10.68
CA VAL A 221 -12.26 -10.77 -9.96
C VAL A 221 -11.17 -11.45 -10.78
N GLY A 222 -11.51 -12.50 -11.54
CA GLY A 222 -10.56 -13.31 -12.29
C GLY A 222 -10.29 -14.66 -11.61
N THR A 223 -9.09 -15.22 -11.82
CA THR A 223 -8.73 -16.56 -11.33
C THR A 223 -8.07 -16.53 -9.96
N GLY A 224 -8.19 -17.63 -9.20
CA GLY A 224 -7.51 -17.77 -7.91
C GLY A 224 -5.99 -17.74 -8.04
N GLU A 225 -5.43 -18.26 -9.13
CA GLU A 225 -3.99 -18.23 -9.41
C GLU A 225 -3.47 -16.80 -9.52
N SER A 226 -4.18 -15.93 -10.27
CA SER A 226 -3.81 -14.52 -10.40
C SER A 226 -3.87 -13.76 -9.06
N LEU A 227 -4.76 -14.16 -8.16
CA LEU A 227 -4.87 -13.56 -6.83
C LEU A 227 -3.71 -13.96 -5.91
N VAL A 228 -3.31 -15.23 -5.94
CA VAL A 228 -2.16 -15.72 -5.15
C VAL A 228 -0.85 -15.01 -5.56
N GLU A 229 -0.71 -14.67 -6.84
CA GLU A 229 0.46 -13.94 -7.35
C GLU A 229 0.60 -12.52 -6.77
N LEU A 230 -0.48 -11.90 -6.29
CA LEU A 230 -0.45 -10.57 -5.68
C LEU A 230 0.24 -10.56 -4.31
N ARG A 231 0.35 -11.72 -3.64
CA ARG A 231 1.03 -11.89 -2.35
C ARG A 231 0.54 -10.93 -1.25
N THR A 232 -0.73 -10.57 -1.27
CA THR A 232 -1.38 -9.82 -0.19
C THR A 232 -2.32 -10.72 0.59
N GLU A 233 -2.52 -10.41 1.87
CA GLU A 233 -3.43 -11.17 2.74
C GLU A 233 -4.86 -11.19 2.19
N ASP A 234 -5.40 -10.02 1.80
CA ASP A 234 -6.74 -9.90 1.21
C ASP A 234 -6.90 -10.72 -0.08
N ALA A 235 -5.86 -10.74 -0.93
CA ALA A 235 -5.90 -11.52 -2.17
C ALA A 235 -5.86 -13.03 -1.89
N ASN A 236 -5.14 -13.48 -0.86
CA ASN A 236 -5.13 -14.88 -0.46
C ASN A 236 -6.50 -15.34 0.06
N TYR A 237 -7.20 -14.48 0.80
CA TYR A 237 -8.57 -14.76 1.24
C TYR A 237 -9.57 -14.84 0.08
N LEU A 238 -9.49 -13.92 -0.89
CA LEU A 238 -10.31 -14.02 -2.11
C LEU A 238 -9.94 -15.24 -2.96
N ALA A 239 -8.66 -15.61 -3.01
CA ALA A 239 -8.23 -16.84 -3.65
C ALA A 239 -8.79 -18.08 -2.94
N ALA A 240 -8.86 -18.08 -1.60
CA ALA A 240 -9.53 -19.13 -0.83
C ALA A 240 -10.99 -19.29 -1.26
N SER A 241 -11.71 -18.16 -1.42
CA SER A 241 -13.10 -18.18 -1.90
C SER A 241 -13.21 -18.78 -3.30
N TYR A 242 -12.30 -18.43 -4.23
CA TYR A 242 -12.25 -19.02 -5.56
C TYR A 242 -12.09 -20.54 -5.51
N PHE A 243 -11.08 -21.03 -4.77
CA PHE A 243 -10.81 -22.46 -4.68
C PHE A 243 -11.91 -23.23 -3.95
N ALA A 244 -12.58 -22.61 -2.97
CA ALA A 244 -13.75 -23.18 -2.32
C ALA A 244 -14.94 -23.30 -3.28
N LEU A 245 -15.27 -22.24 -4.03
CA LEU A 245 -16.32 -22.27 -5.06
C LEU A 245 -16.04 -23.35 -6.10
N ARG A 246 -14.78 -23.45 -6.55
CA ARG A 246 -14.34 -24.48 -7.49
C ARG A 246 -14.52 -25.88 -6.92
N GLN A 247 -14.02 -26.14 -5.71
CA GLN A 247 -14.13 -27.43 -5.04
C GLN A 247 -15.60 -27.86 -4.88
N VAL A 248 -16.48 -26.94 -4.46
CA VAL A 248 -17.92 -27.22 -4.33
C VAL A 248 -18.58 -27.45 -5.71
N SER A 249 -18.22 -26.64 -6.72
CA SER A 249 -18.74 -26.79 -8.09
C SER A 249 -18.34 -28.11 -8.76
N GLU A 250 -17.19 -28.67 -8.38
CA GLU A 250 -16.71 -29.98 -8.85
C GLU A 250 -17.34 -31.14 -8.05
N GLY A 251 -18.11 -30.84 -7.00
CA GLY A 251 -18.74 -31.84 -6.13
C GLY A 251 -17.81 -32.44 -5.08
N ASN A 252 -16.62 -31.87 -4.88
CA ASN A 252 -15.56 -32.38 -4.01
C ASN A 252 -15.77 -31.96 -2.53
N PHE A 253 -16.94 -32.26 -1.98
CA PHE A 253 -17.31 -32.02 -0.57
C PHE A 253 -18.25 -33.12 -0.06
N GLY A 254 -18.36 -33.27 1.27
CA GLY A 254 -19.17 -34.33 1.89
C GLY A 254 -18.45 -35.68 1.90
N TYR A 255 -19.15 -36.78 1.57
CA TYR A 255 -18.59 -38.14 1.65
C TYR A 255 -17.31 -38.29 0.83
N GLY A 256 -16.21 -38.63 1.52
CA GLY A 256 -14.89 -38.84 0.92
C GLY A 256 -14.01 -37.60 0.78
N TYR A 257 -14.58 -36.39 0.93
CA TYR A 257 -13.86 -35.12 0.72
C TYR A 257 -13.88 -34.19 1.94
N GLY A 258 -14.84 -34.36 2.85
CA GLY A 258 -15.04 -33.51 4.02
C GLY A 258 -15.52 -32.09 3.66
N PHE A 259 -15.31 -31.16 4.58
CA PHE A 259 -15.72 -29.75 4.47
C PHE A 259 -14.56 -28.76 4.54
N SER A 260 -13.32 -29.25 4.55
CA SER A 260 -12.14 -28.39 4.55
C SER A 260 -11.77 -27.97 3.13
N LEU A 261 -11.27 -26.75 3.00
CA LEU A 261 -10.62 -26.30 1.78
C LEU A 261 -9.35 -27.13 1.55
N GLN A 262 -9.25 -27.76 0.39
CA GLN A 262 -8.12 -28.64 0.07
C GLN A 262 -6.89 -27.87 -0.41
N ARG A 263 -7.09 -26.68 -0.99
CA ARG A 263 -6.02 -25.85 -1.51
C ARG A 263 -5.44 -24.98 -0.40
N ASP A 264 -4.15 -25.15 -0.13
CA ASP A 264 -3.41 -24.21 0.72
C ASP A 264 -3.13 -22.91 -0.05
N VAL A 265 -3.53 -21.80 0.54
CA VAL A 265 -3.30 -20.43 0.04
C VAL A 265 -2.53 -19.56 1.04
N GLY A 266 -1.92 -20.17 2.06
CA GLY A 266 -1.09 -19.48 3.05
C GLY A 266 -1.85 -18.79 4.18
N VAL A 267 -3.15 -19.07 4.34
CA VAL A 267 -4.02 -18.50 5.41
C VAL A 267 -4.38 -19.51 6.50
N GLY A 268 -3.79 -20.71 6.46
CA GLY A 268 -4.10 -21.82 7.36
C GLY A 268 -5.29 -22.66 6.88
N GLY A 269 -5.70 -23.62 7.72
CA GLY A 269 -6.81 -24.51 7.42
C GLY A 269 -8.16 -23.78 7.55
N LEU A 270 -8.93 -23.75 6.47
CA LEU A 270 -10.28 -23.16 6.43
C LEU A 270 -11.33 -24.22 6.13
N SER A 271 -12.53 -24.06 6.67
CA SER A 271 -13.71 -24.74 6.13
C SER A 271 -14.13 -24.10 4.80
N LEU A 272 -14.89 -24.82 3.98
CA LEU A 272 -15.43 -24.29 2.72
C LEU A 272 -16.35 -23.08 2.96
N ALA A 273 -17.15 -23.09 4.03
CA ALA A 273 -17.98 -21.95 4.41
C ALA A 273 -17.15 -20.74 4.85
N ASP A 274 -16.12 -20.95 5.69
CA ASP A 274 -15.24 -19.87 6.14
C ASP A 274 -14.47 -19.25 4.97
N ALA A 275 -14.00 -20.07 4.04
CA ALA A 275 -13.30 -19.60 2.84
C ALA A 275 -14.20 -18.73 1.94
N LEU A 276 -15.51 -18.98 1.92
CA LEU A 276 -16.50 -18.21 1.15
C LEU A 276 -17.04 -16.98 1.89
N SER A 277 -16.84 -16.89 3.21
CA SER A 277 -17.39 -15.81 4.04
C SER A 277 -16.94 -14.41 3.60
N GLN A 278 -15.77 -14.31 2.98
CA GLN A 278 -15.20 -13.06 2.46
C GLN A 278 -15.97 -12.48 1.27
N LEU A 279 -16.76 -13.31 0.57
CA LEU A 279 -17.67 -12.88 -0.49
C LEU A 279 -19.04 -12.50 0.04
N VAL A 280 -19.33 -12.72 1.32
CA VAL A 280 -20.64 -12.41 1.89
C VAL A 280 -20.55 -11.07 2.62
N PRO A 281 -21.39 -10.08 2.27
CA PRO A 281 -21.42 -8.81 2.98
C PRO A 281 -21.65 -9.04 4.47
N PHE A 282 -20.89 -8.31 5.29
CA PHE A 282 -21.10 -8.29 6.73
C PHE A 282 -22.44 -7.63 7.03
N ASP A 283 -23.47 -8.43 7.29
CA ASP A 283 -24.76 -7.93 7.77
C ASP A 283 -24.68 -7.76 9.30
N ASP A 284 -24.45 -6.52 9.76
CA ASP A 284 -24.55 -6.12 11.17
C ASP A 284 -25.86 -6.59 11.83
N TYR A 285 -26.93 -6.77 11.04
CA TYR A 285 -28.29 -7.06 11.49
C TYR A 285 -28.60 -8.53 11.78
N ASN A 286 -27.83 -9.49 11.25
CA ASN A 286 -28.07 -10.93 11.42
C ASN A 286 -26.90 -11.65 12.11
N SER A 287 -26.00 -10.89 12.73
CA SER A 287 -25.11 -11.47 13.73
C SER A 287 -25.98 -11.97 14.89
N SER A 288 -26.40 -13.23 14.84
CA SER A 288 -26.54 -13.97 16.09
C SER A 288 -25.18 -13.80 16.76
N ALA A 289 -25.14 -12.94 17.78
CA ALA A 289 -23.94 -12.67 18.57
C ALA A 289 -23.21 -14.00 18.72
N PRO A 290 -21.90 -14.07 18.38
CA PRO A 290 -21.21 -15.34 18.16
C PRO A 290 -21.66 -16.30 19.23
N LYS A 291 -22.44 -17.33 18.86
CA LYS A 291 -22.96 -18.32 19.81
C LYS A 291 -21.75 -18.70 20.62
N LYS A 292 -21.73 -18.36 21.93
CA LYS A 292 -20.59 -18.60 22.81
C LYS A 292 -20.02 -19.94 22.40
N ALA A 293 -18.84 -19.94 21.78
CA ALA A 293 -18.27 -21.14 21.22
C ALA A 293 -18.33 -22.18 22.33
N ALA A 294 -19.04 -23.30 22.09
CA ALA A 294 -19.14 -24.32 23.12
C ALA A 294 -17.70 -24.68 23.52
N PRO A 295 -17.39 -24.77 24.82
CA PRO A 295 -16.02 -24.99 25.27
C PRO A 295 -15.45 -26.23 24.58
N LEU A 296 -14.29 -26.07 23.95
CA LEU A 296 -13.64 -27.15 23.20
C LEU A 296 -13.43 -28.36 24.10
N LYS A 297 -13.77 -29.54 23.59
CA LYS A 297 -13.78 -30.78 24.38
C LYS A 297 -12.40 -31.46 24.36
N VAL A 298 -11.92 -31.88 25.52
CA VAL A 298 -10.57 -32.47 25.69
C VAL A 298 -10.65 -33.86 26.32
N LEU A 299 -9.97 -34.83 25.70
CA LEU A 299 -9.67 -36.14 26.27
C LEU A 299 -8.19 -36.17 26.66
N GLU A 300 -7.88 -36.32 27.94
CA GLU A 300 -6.50 -36.37 28.42
C GLU A 300 -6.05 -37.81 28.67
N LEU A 301 -4.91 -38.20 28.10
CA LEU A 301 -4.28 -39.50 28.31
C LEU A 301 -3.01 -39.33 29.14
N CYS A 302 -2.77 -40.25 30.07
CA CYS A 302 -1.71 -40.14 31.07
C CYS A 302 -1.84 -38.88 31.93
N ALA A 303 -3.06 -38.64 32.42
CA ALA A 303 -3.43 -37.39 33.09
C ALA A 303 -2.61 -37.09 34.37
N GLY A 304 -1.92 -38.07 34.94
CA GLY A 304 -1.06 -37.88 36.09
C GLY A 304 -1.83 -37.32 37.28
N SER A 305 -1.26 -36.30 37.91
CA SER A 305 -1.90 -35.52 38.97
C SER A 305 -2.87 -34.44 38.45
N GLY A 306 -3.19 -34.40 37.15
CA GLY A 306 -4.18 -33.50 36.56
C GLY A 306 -3.74 -32.04 36.38
N GLY A 307 -2.43 -31.76 36.32
CA GLY A 307 -1.92 -30.39 36.17
C GLY A 307 -2.32 -29.74 34.83
N MET A 308 -2.32 -30.52 33.75
CA MET A 308 -2.73 -30.05 32.43
C MET A 308 -4.25 -29.93 32.33
N ALA A 309 -5.00 -30.88 32.90
CA ALA A 309 -6.44 -30.80 33.01
C ALA A 309 -6.91 -29.47 33.64
N LEU A 310 -6.29 -29.06 34.76
CA LEU A 310 -6.61 -27.82 35.44
C LEU A 310 -6.26 -26.58 34.59
N GLY A 311 -5.11 -26.60 33.91
CA GLY A 311 -4.70 -25.50 33.02
C GLY A 311 -5.65 -25.32 31.82
N LEU A 312 -6.04 -26.41 31.19
CA LEU A 312 -6.97 -26.40 30.06
C LEU A 312 -8.40 -26.04 30.51
N GLN A 313 -8.83 -26.49 31.68
CA GLN A 313 -10.12 -26.07 32.25
C GLN A 313 -10.13 -24.56 32.57
N ALA A 314 -9.04 -24.02 33.13
CA ALA A 314 -8.90 -22.58 33.37
C ALA A 314 -8.86 -21.77 32.07
N ALA A 315 -8.34 -22.35 30.99
CA ALA A 315 -8.34 -21.77 29.64
C ALA A 315 -9.69 -21.91 28.91
N GLY A 316 -10.72 -22.49 29.54
CA GLY A 316 -12.07 -22.58 28.99
C GLY A 316 -12.38 -23.84 28.19
N PHE A 317 -11.53 -24.88 28.27
CA PHE A 317 -11.81 -26.19 27.67
C PHE A 317 -12.65 -27.07 28.60
N GLN A 318 -13.46 -27.95 28.03
CA GLN A 318 -14.27 -28.93 28.77
C GLN A 318 -13.63 -30.32 28.67
N HIS A 319 -13.17 -30.89 29.80
CA HIS A 319 -12.69 -32.27 29.79
C HIS A 319 -13.85 -33.26 29.70
N ILE A 320 -13.81 -34.14 28.71
CA ILE A 320 -14.78 -35.22 28.55
C ILE A 320 -14.36 -36.49 29.28
N ALA A 321 -13.05 -36.74 29.40
CA ALA A 321 -12.49 -37.77 30.25
C ALA A 321 -10.99 -37.52 30.50
N LEU A 322 -10.51 -38.03 31.64
CA LEU A 322 -9.10 -38.11 32.00
C LEU A 322 -8.76 -39.58 32.20
N TYR A 323 -7.70 -40.06 31.56
CA TYR A 323 -7.23 -41.44 31.70
C TYR A 323 -5.82 -41.46 32.24
N ASP A 324 -5.59 -42.23 33.30
CA ASP A 324 -4.26 -42.57 33.80
C ASP A 324 -4.22 -44.05 34.22
N LYS A 325 -3.04 -44.67 34.09
CA LYS A 325 -2.78 -46.08 34.40
C LYS A 325 -2.37 -46.29 35.87
N GLY A 326 -2.28 -45.23 36.67
CA GLY A 326 -2.01 -45.29 38.12
C GLY A 326 -3.22 -45.76 38.94
N LEU A 327 -2.97 -46.37 40.11
CA LEU A 327 -3.90 -47.15 40.95
C LEU A 327 -5.08 -46.39 41.61
N SER A 328 -5.50 -45.24 41.09
CA SER A 328 -6.57 -44.42 41.67
C SER A 328 -7.49 -43.85 40.59
N GLY A 329 -8.58 -44.58 40.30
CA GLY A 329 -9.93 -44.08 39.96
C GLY A 329 -10.13 -43.12 38.77
N ILE A 330 -10.89 -43.59 37.78
CA ILE A 330 -11.60 -42.73 36.80
C ILE A 330 -12.50 -41.76 37.58
N LEU A 331 -12.24 -40.46 37.50
CA LEU A 331 -13.11 -39.41 38.03
C LEU A 331 -13.96 -38.85 36.88
N CYS A 332 -15.23 -39.23 36.82
CA CYS A 332 -16.21 -38.62 35.94
C CYS A 332 -16.69 -37.29 36.54
N GLY A 333 -16.29 -36.16 35.94
CA GLY A 333 -16.76 -34.83 36.34
C GLY A 333 -18.21 -34.59 35.93
N GLY A 334 -19.13 -34.64 36.89
CA GLY A 334 -20.48 -34.09 36.74
C GLY A 334 -20.50 -32.59 37.04
N PRO A 335 -21.45 -31.82 36.48
CA PRO A 335 -21.52 -30.38 36.72
C PRO A 335 -21.92 -30.07 38.17
N VAL A 336 -21.22 -29.13 38.79
CA VAL A 336 -21.65 -28.47 40.03
C VAL A 336 -22.37 -27.18 39.60
N HIS A 337 -23.61 -27.02 40.05
CA HIS A 337 -24.51 -25.92 39.68
C HIS A 337 -23.98 -24.53 40.03
#